data_AF-A0A2D3W8F5-F1
#
_entry.id   AF-A0A2D3W8F5-F1
#
_cell.length_a   1.000
_cell.length_b   1.000
_cell.length_c   1.000
_cell.angle_alpha   90.00
_cell.angle_beta   90.00
_cell.angle_gamma   90.00
#
_symmetry.space_group_name_H-M   'P 1'
#
loop_
_entity.id
_entity.type
_entity.pdbx_description
1 polymer ?
#
loop_
_entity_poly.entity_id
_entity_poly.type
_entity_poly.pdbx_seq_one_letter_code
_entity_poly.pdbx_strand_id
1 'polypeptide(L)' 'MKTYAVIGLGKFGFHIAKGLAEQGMDIIAIDNDAHKIQDISEFIE' A
#
# COMPACT_ATOMS: atom_id res chain seq x y z
N MET A 1 -9.36 -5.37 -14.73
CA MET A 1 -8.82 -5.28 -13.35
C MET A 1 -9.12 -3.91 -12.79
N LYS A 2 -9.33 -3.79 -11.47
CA LYS A 2 -9.46 -2.50 -10.78
C LYS A 2 -8.18 -2.28 -10.00
N THR A 3 -7.58 -1.10 -10.17
CA THR A 3 -6.39 -0.69 -9.43
C THR A 3 -6.79 0.35 -8.38
N TYR A 4 -6.23 0.25 -7.18
CA TYR A 4 -6.52 1.13 -6.06
C TYR A 4 -5.28 1.93 -5.69
N ALA A 5 -5.43 3.24 -5.51
CA ALA A 5 -4.35 4.09 -5.01
C ALA A 5 -4.55 4.36 -3.52
N VAL A 6 -3.49 4.16 -2.73
CA VAL A 6 -3.43 4.54 -1.31
C VAL A 6 -2.39 5.63 -1.16
N ILE A 7 -2.86 6.84 -0.85
CA ILE A 7 -2.00 8.03 -0.67
C ILE A 7 -1.92 8.34 0.82
N GLY A 8 -0.72 8.18 1.38
CA GLY A 8 -0.42 8.24 2.81
C GLY A 8 -0.41 6.85 3.45
N LEU A 9 0.77 6.43 3.91
CA LEU A 9 1.09 5.15 4.55
C LEU A 9 1.27 5.29 6.06
N GLY A 10 0.52 6.20 6.69
CA GLY A 10 0.34 6.16 8.14
C GLY A 10 -0.37 4.87 8.59
N LYS A 11 -0.63 4.72 9.90
CA LYS A 11 -1.22 3.49 10.47
C LYS A 11 -2.43 2.97 9.68
N PHE A 12 -3.36 3.86 9.31
CA PHE A 12 -4.56 3.47 8.58
C PHE A 12 -4.25 3.05 7.13
N GLY A 13 -3.58 3.91 6.37
CA GLY A 13 -3.28 3.66 4.96
C GLY A 13 -2.45 2.40 4.75
N PHE A 14 -1.48 2.13 5.63
CA PHE A 14 -0.69 0.90 5.60
C PHE A 14 -1.57 -0.36 5.70
N HIS A 15 -2.48 -0.42 6.67
CA HIS A 15 -3.34 -1.60 6.86
C HIS A 15 -4.34 -1.76 5.70
N ILE A 16 -4.81 -0.67 5.11
CA ILE A 16 -5.67 -0.72 3.93
C ILE A 16 -4.89 -1.24 2.71
N ALA A 17 -3.71 -0.69 2.42
CA ALA A 17 -2.88 -1.12 1.30
C ALA A 17 -2.54 -2.61 1.41
N LYS A 18 -2.07 -3.02 2.60
CA LYS A 18 -1.75 -4.42 2.90
C LYS A 18 -2.97 -5.34 2.73
N GLY A 19 -4.12 -5.01 3.34
CA GLY A 19 -5.30 -5.86 3.27
C GLY A 19 -5.87 -5.99 1.85
N LEU A 20 -5.77 -4.95 1.03
CA LEU A 20 -6.18 -5.01 -0.38
C LEU A 20 -5.21 -5.87 -1.21
N ALA A 21 -3.92 -5.78 -0.94
CA ALA A 21 -2.90 -6.60 -1.61
C ALA A 21 -3.04 -8.08 -1.26
N GLU A 22 -3.29 -8.41 0.01
CA GLU A 22 -3.58 -9.77 0.48
C GLU A 22 -4.85 -10.38 -0.16
N GLN A 23 -5.77 -9.52 -0.63
CA GLN A 23 -6.97 -9.93 -1.39
C GLN A 23 -6.73 -10.07 -2.90
N GLY A 24 -5.49 -9.87 -3.38
CA GLY A 24 -5.12 -9.99 -4.79
C GLY A 24 -5.53 -8.80 -5.66
N MET A 25 -5.72 -7.62 -5.06
CA MET A 25 -6.03 -6.40 -5.80
C MET A 25 -4.75 -5.67 -6.20
N ASP A 26 -4.73 -5.05 -7.39
CA ASP A 26 -3.61 -4.20 -7.82
C ASP A 26 -3.61 -2.90 -7.02
N ILE A 27 -2.47 -2.56 -6.41
CA ILE A 27 -2.32 -1.42 -5.50
C ILE A 27 -1.19 -0.51 -5.96
N ILE A 28 -1.43 0.80 -5.88
CA ILE A 28 -0.39 1.83 -5.98
C ILE A 28 -0.31 2.53 -4.61
N ALA A 29 0.78 2.30 -3.89
CA ALA A 29 1.06 2.93 -2.60
C ALA A 29 1.96 4.16 -2.77
N ILE A 30 1.56 5.31 -2.19
CA ILE A 30 2.30 6.58 -2.28
C ILE A 30 2.45 7.18 -0.88
N ASP A 31 3.66 7.51 -0.48
CA ASP A 31 3.94 8.35 0.69
C ASP A 31 5.16 9.25 0.39
N ASN A 32 5.41 10.27 1.20
CA ASN A 32 6.60 11.11 1.08
C ASN A 32 7.77 10.59 1.93
N ASP A 33 7.51 9.66 2.83
CA ASP A 33 8.49 8.98 3.67
C ASP A 33 8.94 7.66 3.03
N ALA A 34 10.19 7.64 2.57
CA ALA A 34 10.78 6.47 1.92
C ALA A 34 10.82 5.24 2.82
N HIS A 35 10.91 5.39 4.14
CA HIS A 35 10.89 4.25 5.06
C HIS A 35 9.54 3.53 5.00
N LYS A 36 8.43 4.28 4.95
CA LYS A 36 7.09 3.67 4.87
C LYS A 36 6.85 2.98 3.52
N ILE A 37 7.42 3.53 2.44
CA ILE A 37 7.39 2.87 1.13
C ILE A 37 8.14 1.54 1.19
N GLN A 38 9.32 1.52 1.81
CA GLN A 38 10.08 0.30 1.99
C GLN A 38 9.30 -0.73 2.84
N ASP A 39 8.68 -0.29 3.94
CA ASP A 39 7.91 -1.17 4.83
C ASP A 39 6.73 -1.83 4.13
N ILE A 40 6.02 -1.12 3.22
CA ILE A 40 4.87 -1.71 2.50
C ILE A 40 5.31 -2.60 1.32
N SER A 41 6.52 -2.41 0.77
CA SER A 41 7.01 -3.15 -0.41
C SER A 41 7.11 -4.67 -0.21
N GLU A 42 7.13 -5.15 1.04
CA GLU A 42 7.09 -6.59 1.34
C GLU A 42 5.69 -7.21 1.10
N PHE A 43 4.65 -6.39 1.00
CA PHE A 43 3.25 -6.82 0.90
C PHE A 43 2.61 -6.54 -0.45
N ILE A 44 3.24 -5.71 -1.30
CA ILE A 44 2.74 -5.27 -2.60
C ILE A 44 3.81 -5.50 -3.67
N GLU A 45 3.40 -5.90 -4.88
CA GLU A 45 4.29 -5.96 -6.06
C GLU A 45 4.45 -4.59 -6.74
#